data_AF-A0A382Q330-F1
#
_entry.id   AF-A0A382Q330-F1
#
_cell.length_a   1.000
_cell.length_b   1.000
_cell.length_c   1.000
_cell.angle_alpha   90.00
_cell.angle_beta   90.00
_cell.angle_gamma   90.00
#
_symmetry.space_group_name_H-M   'P 1'
#
loop_
_entity.id
_entity.type
_entity.pdbx_description
1 polymer ?
#
loop_
_entity_poly.entity_id
_entity_poly.type
_entity_poly.pdbx_seq_one_letter_code
_entity_poly.pdbx_strand_id
1 'polypeptide(L)'
;MSYSYSKTQNSGSRALVASLVVVVSCFFLSSLKADVVVQSNGKRIDGVTVLSAKWDQVLFKQGGNTVKLIGDKVASIQRESAYLQPVRSAISSGDYPRALSSISKLDGRGLKGWQAAELQYLKGKVHLVAGEAAKADGVFKEFVAANKETKDYWLPHAIYGRGQAMLDLGRGNSAQTHFQGLAPYGPTWVLRAKLGEAQGLFLAKKYVESRAKFNEVANNRKA
;
A
#
# COMPACT_ATOMS: atom_id res chain seq x y z
N MET A 1 -0.59 36.72 84.21
CA MET A 1 -2.06 36.62 84.14
C MET A 1 -2.39 35.64 83.02
N SER A 2 -3.03 34.49 83.17
CA SER A 2 -3.60 33.76 84.30
C SER A 2 -3.57 32.26 83.95
N TYR A 3 -3.62 31.41 84.97
CA TYR A 3 -3.59 29.94 84.98
C TYR A 3 -4.66 29.25 84.11
N SER A 4 -4.40 28.01 83.64
CA SER A 4 -5.12 26.80 84.12
C SER A 4 -4.64 25.49 83.48
N TYR A 5 -4.65 24.43 84.31
CA TYR A 5 -4.47 23.00 84.06
C TYR A 5 -5.71 22.36 83.42
N SER A 6 -5.56 21.26 82.66
CA SER A 6 -6.33 20.01 82.86
C SER A 6 -5.95 18.84 81.92
N LYS A 7 -5.73 17.67 82.54
CA LYS A 7 -5.76 16.29 82.00
C LYS A 7 -7.11 15.93 81.36
N THR A 8 -7.10 15.00 80.37
CA THR A 8 -7.76 13.65 80.32
C THR A 8 -7.81 13.14 78.86
N GLN A 9 -7.22 11.99 78.53
CA GLN A 9 -7.76 10.61 78.53
C GLN A 9 -8.58 10.21 77.28
N ASN A 10 -7.97 9.31 76.49
CA ASN A 10 -8.47 8.02 76.01
C ASN A 10 -9.46 7.87 74.83
N SER A 11 -9.17 6.80 74.08
CA SER A 11 -10.07 5.89 73.36
C SER A 11 -10.33 6.10 71.86
N GLY A 12 -10.33 4.98 71.14
CA GLY A 12 -10.94 4.84 69.82
C GLY A 12 -9.92 4.67 68.69
N SER A 13 -9.37 3.47 68.49
CA SER A 13 -9.91 2.50 67.51
C SER A 13 -9.46 2.74 66.07
N ARG A 14 -8.49 1.93 65.65
CA ARG A 14 -8.42 1.18 64.38
C ARG A 14 -8.92 1.89 63.12
N ALA A 15 -7.99 2.16 62.20
CA ALA A 15 -8.15 1.78 60.80
C ALA A 15 -6.78 1.70 60.10
N LEU A 16 -6.29 0.47 59.95
CA LEU A 16 -5.31 0.10 58.94
C LEU A 16 -5.94 0.39 57.57
N VAL A 17 -5.43 1.38 56.84
CA VAL A 17 -5.69 1.49 55.40
C VAL A 17 -4.40 1.06 54.71
N ALA A 18 -4.33 -0.21 54.35
CA ALA A 18 -3.35 -0.72 53.42
C ALA A 18 -3.60 -0.05 52.06
N SER A 19 -2.75 0.91 51.71
CA SER A 19 -2.74 1.50 50.37
C SER A 19 -2.26 0.45 49.37
N LEU A 20 -3.21 -0.26 48.78
CA LEU A 20 -3.01 -1.08 47.59
C LEU A 20 -2.74 -0.14 46.41
N VAL A 21 -1.45 0.08 46.10
CA VAL A 21 -1.04 0.73 44.85
C VAL A 21 -1.37 -0.25 43.72
N VAL A 22 -2.56 -0.08 43.13
CA VAL A 22 -2.87 -0.67 41.84
C VAL A 22 -1.96 0.03 40.84
N VAL A 23 -0.84 -0.61 40.51
CA VAL A 23 -0.11 -0.30 39.29
C VAL A 23 -1.05 -0.67 38.16
N VAL A 24 -1.87 0.30 37.75
CA VAL A 24 -2.53 0.30 36.46
C VAL A 24 -1.38 0.33 35.47
N SER A 25 -0.92 -0.84 35.06
CA SER A 25 -0.15 -1.01 33.85
C SER A 25 -1.04 -0.49 32.74
N CYS A 26 -0.90 0.81 32.44
CA CYS A 26 -1.26 1.38 31.17
C CYS A 26 -0.48 0.54 30.15
N PHE A 27 -1.14 -0.52 29.67
CA PHE A 27 -0.92 -0.97 28.31
C PHE A 27 -1.07 0.29 27.48
N PHE A 28 0.06 0.86 27.12
CA PHE A 28 0.17 1.67 25.93
C PHE A 28 -0.31 0.75 24.81
N LEU A 29 -1.62 0.72 24.60
CA LEU A 29 -2.22 0.44 23.31
C LEU A 29 -1.63 1.53 22.42
N SER A 30 -0.45 1.24 21.91
CA SER A 30 0.08 1.89 20.74
C SER A 30 -1.09 1.89 19.77
N SER A 31 -1.61 3.07 19.45
CA SER A 31 -2.54 3.23 18.35
C SER A 31 -1.72 2.93 17.09
N LEU A 32 -1.41 1.66 16.86
CA LEU A 32 -1.06 1.15 15.56
C LEU A 32 -2.23 1.58 14.70
N LYS A 33 -2.01 2.59 13.87
CA LYS A 33 -2.99 2.99 12.86
C LYS A 33 -3.32 1.71 12.12
N ALA A 34 -4.59 1.33 12.16
CA ALA A 34 -5.02 0.09 11.54
C ALA A 34 -4.82 0.18 10.03
N ASP A 35 -4.71 -0.98 9.38
CA ASP A 35 -4.64 -1.03 7.92
C ASP A 35 -5.97 -0.52 7.34
N VAL A 36 -5.90 -0.11 6.07
CA VAL A 36 -7.05 0.40 5.32
C VAL A 36 -7.13 -0.32 3.98
N VAL A 37 -8.33 -0.78 3.65
CA VAL A 37 -8.64 -1.33 2.33
C VAL A 37 -9.67 -0.42 1.66
N VAL A 38 -9.36 0.05 0.45
CA VAL A 38 -10.29 0.84 -0.37
C VAL A 38 -10.82 -0.03 -1.48
N GLN A 39 -12.13 -0.10 -1.63
CA GLN A 39 -12.81 -0.85 -2.68
C GLN A 39 -12.88 -0.04 -3.98
N SER A 40 -13.06 -0.71 -5.12
CA SER A 40 -13.17 -0.05 -6.43
C SER A 40 -14.41 0.84 -6.61
N ASN A 41 -15.41 0.72 -5.73
CA ASN A 41 -16.54 1.67 -5.65
C ASN A 41 -16.25 2.90 -4.76
N GLY A 42 -15.02 3.05 -4.27
CA GLY A 42 -14.60 4.14 -3.38
C GLY A 42 -14.89 3.90 -1.89
N LYS A 43 -15.59 2.82 -1.53
CA LYS A 43 -15.82 2.49 -0.11
C LYS A 43 -14.49 2.21 0.59
N ARG A 44 -14.22 3.00 1.63
CA ARG A 44 -13.06 2.86 2.50
C ARG A 44 -13.42 2.00 3.71
N ILE A 45 -12.58 1.02 4.02
CA ILE A 45 -12.72 0.13 5.16
C ILE A 45 -11.49 0.35 6.05
N ASP A 46 -11.65 1.19 7.07
CA ASP A 46 -10.63 1.48 8.08
C ASP A 46 -10.69 0.45 9.22
N GLY A 47 -9.66 0.43 10.08
CA GLY A 47 -9.69 -0.40 11.28
C GLY A 47 -9.41 -1.88 11.02
N VAL A 48 -8.79 -2.24 9.88
CA VAL A 48 -8.61 -3.65 9.50
C VAL A 48 -7.20 -4.14 9.77
N THR A 49 -7.04 -5.47 9.78
CA THR A 49 -5.72 -6.12 9.78
C THR A 49 -5.61 -6.98 8.53
N VAL A 50 -4.75 -6.59 7.58
CA VAL A 50 -4.56 -7.36 6.34
C VAL A 50 -3.76 -8.62 6.65
N LEU A 51 -4.40 -9.78 6.45
CA LEU A 51 -3.79 -11.08 6.68
C LEU A 51 -3.00 -11.56 5.46
N SER A 52 -3.52 -11.29 4.26
CA SER A 52 -2.92 -11.67 2.99
C SER A 52 -3.41 -10.74 1.90
N ALA A 53 -2.49 -10.32 1.02
CA ALA A 53 -2.78 -9.45 -0.10
C ALA A 53 -2.21 -10.08 -1.37
N LYS A 54 -3.08 -10.75 -2.11
CA LYS A 54 -2.79 -11.26 -3.44
C LYS A 54 -3.57 -10.48 -4.49
N TRP A 55 -3.10 -10.48 -5.73
CA TRP A 55 -3.78 -9.75 -6.80
C TRP A 55 -5.17 -10.34 -7.13
N ASP A 56 -5.42 -11.61 -6.83
CA ASP A 56 -6.72 -12.29 -7.03
C ASP A 56 -7.63 -12.18 -5.79
N GLN A 57 -7.04 -12.07 -4.60
CA GLN A 57 -7.78 -12.09 -3.34
C GLN A 57 -7.05 -11.34 -2.22
N VAL A 58 -7.80 -10.55 -1.47
CA VAL A 58 -7.33 -9.90 -0.24
C VAL A 58 -8.13 -10.44 0.95
N LEU A 59 -7.42 -10.83 2.01
CA LEU A 59 -7.97 -11.29 3.28
C LEU A 59 -7.61 -10.28 4.37
N PHE A 60 -8.61 -9.88 5.17
CA PHE A 60 -8.38 -9.00 6.31
C PHE A 60 -9.34 -9.31 7.46
N LYS A 61 -8.95 -8.96 8.69
CA LYS A 61 -9.84 -9.00 9.86
C LYS A 61 -10.55 -7.67 10.04
N GLN A 62 -11.84 -7.71 10.35
CA GLN A 62 -12.67 -6.58 10.73
C GLN A 62 -13.60 -7.01 11.87
N GLY A 63 -13.50 -6.36 13.03
CA GLY A 63 -14.37 -6.65 14.19
C GLY A 63 -14.39 -8.13 14.59
N GLY A 64 -13.23 -8.80 14.57
CA GLY A 64 -13.09 -10.23 14.88
C GLY A 64 -13.36 -11.19 13.71
N ASN A 65 -14.05 -10.74 12.66
CA ASN A 65 -14.39 -11.55 11.50
C ASN A 65 -13.31 -11.49 10.41
N THR A 66 -13.03 -12.62 9.75
CA THR A 66 -12.19 -12.64 8.55
C THR A 66 -13.05 -12.36 7.33
N VAL A 67 -12.73 -11.27 6.62
CA VAL A 67 -13.40 -10.87 5.38
C VAL A 67 -12.51 -11.25 4.20
N LYS A 68 -13.13 -11.84 3.18
CA LYS A 68 -12.51 -12.15 1.89
C LYS A 68 -13.05 -11.21 0.82
N LEU A 69 -12.13 -10.54 0.13
CA LEU A 69 -12.46 -9.63 -0.97
C LEU A 69 -11.74 -10.06 -2.24
N ILE A 70 -12.45 -10.09 -3.36
CA ILE A 70 -11.87 -10.35 -4.69
C ILE A 70 -10.93 -9.20 -5.05
N GLY A 71 -9.76 -9.50 -5.60
CA GLY A 71 -8.73 -8.50 -5.90
C GLY A 71 -9.17 -7.39 -6.84
N ASP A 72 -10.01 -7.69 -7.85
CA ASP A 72 -10.62 -6.68 -8.74
C ASP A 72 -11.56 -5.70 -8.01
N LYS A 73 -12.07 -6.09 -6.83
CA LYS A 73 -12.85 -5.21 -5.97
C LYS A 73 -11.99 -4.34 -5.05
N VAL A 74 -10.66 -4.46 -5.08
CA VAL A 74 -9.71 -3.70 -4.26
C VAL A 74 -9.03 -2.63 -5.10
N ALA A 75 -9.31 -1.37 -4.80
CA ALA A 75 -8.65 -0.22 -5.43
C ALA A 75 -7.27 0.06 -4.83
N SER A 76 -7.13 -0.04 -3.50
CA SER A 76 -5.85 0.17 -2.84
C SER A 76 -5.81 -0.50 -1.47
N ILE A 77 -4.59 -0.84 -1.02
CA ILE A 77 -4.31 -1.32 0.32
C ILE A 77 -3.28 -0.38 0.94
N GLN A 78 -3.59 0.13 2.12
CA GLN A 78 -2.66 0.91 2.94
C GLN A 78 -2.39 0.12 4.20
N ARG A 79 -1.23 -0.55 4.25
CA ARG A 79 -0.77 -1.24 5.45
C ARG A 79 0.11 -0.33 6.27
N GLU A 80 -0.09 -0.33 7.58
CA GLU A 80 0.73 0.49 8.48
C GLU A 80 2.17 -0.03 8.48
N SER A 81 3.12 0.89 8.33
CA SER A 81 4.55 0.58 8.35
C SER A 81 5.34 1.84 8.58
N ALA A 82 5.95 1.92 9.77
CA ALA A 82 6.89 2.98 10.11
C ALA A 82 8.06 3.08 9.13
N TYR A 83 8.43 1.97 8.46
CA TYR A 83 9.51 1.93 7.48
C TYR A 83 9.11 2.50 6.12
N LEU A 84 7.91 2.16 5.65
CA LEU A 84 7.48 2.54 4.31
C LEU A 84 6.80 3.91 4.28
N GLN A 85 6.33 4.42 5.42
CA GLN A 85 5.65 5.70 5.49
C GLN A 85 6.49 6.89 4.98
N PRO A 86 7.80 7.01 5.32
CA PRO A 86 8.66 8.05 4.75
C PRO A 86 8.78 7.96 3.22
N VAL A 87 8.90 6.75 2.66
CA VAL A 87 8.99 6.52 1.21
C VAL A 87 7.68 6.94 0.54
N ARG A 88 6.53 6.50 1.07
CA ARG A 88 5.20 6.84 0.54
C ARG A 88 4.95 8.35 0.58
N SER A 89 5.31 9.00 1.69
CA SER A 89 5.15 10.45 1.87
C SER A 89 6.02 11.26 0.90
N ALA A 90 7.28 10.85 0.71
CA ALA A 90 8.18 11.47 -0.26
C ALA A 90 7.65 11.31 -1.69
N ILE A 91 7.14 10.13 -2.07
CA ILE A 91 6.48 9.91 -3.37
C ILE A 91 5.27 10.84 -3.53
N SER A 92 4.40 10.95 -2.52
CA SER A 92 3.19 11.77 -2.62
C SER A 92 3.46 13.27 -2.69
N SER A 93 4.60 13.73 -2.16
CA SER A 93 5.00 15.14 -2.20
C SER A 93 5.82 15.49 -3.44
N GLY A 94 6.15 14.52 -4.30
CA GLY A 94 7.01 14.72 -5.46
C GLY A 94 8.50 14.79 -5.14
N ASP A 95 8.90 14.58 -3.88
CA ASP A 95 10.30 14.58 -3.45
C ASP A 95 10.93 13.20 -3.73
N TYR A 96 11.17 12.92 -5.01
CA TYR A 96 11.75 11.66 -5.47
C TYR A 96 13.18 11.41 -4.98
N PRO A 97 14.08 12.42 -4.89
CA PRO A 97 15.40 12.25 -4.29
C PRO A 97 15.31 11.76 -2.83
N ARG A 98 14.40 12.34 -2.03
CA ARG A 98 14.17 11.87 -0.66
C ARG A 98 13.59 10.46 -0.63
N ALA A 99 12.67 10.13 -1.54
CA ALA A 99 12.13 8.78 -1.64
C ALA A 99 13.24 7.74 -1.91
N LEU A 100 14.12 8.01 -2.87
CA LEU A 100 15.28 7.15 -3.19
C LEU A 100 16.26 7.05 -2.01
N SER A 101 16.54 8.16 -1.32
CA SER A 101 17.38 8.15 -0.12
C SER A 101 16.77 7.27 0.99
N SER A 102 15.46 7.38 1.22
CA SER A 102 14.74 6.53 2.17
C SER A 102 14.74 5.05 1.77
N ILE A 103 14.58 4.75 0.47
CA ILE A 103 14.67 3.37 -0.04
C ILE A 103 16.07 2.80 0.19
N SER A 104 17.12 3.55 -0.15
CA SER A 104 18.50 3.10 0.01
C SER A 104 18.86 2.78 1.47
N LYS A 105 18.28 3.50 2.44
CA LYS A 105 18.43 3.20 3.88
C LYS A 105 17.74 1.90 4.31
N LEU A 106 16.78 1.42 3.52
CA LEU A 106 16.04 0.19 3.78
C LEU A 106 16.61 -1.00 3.00
N ASP A 107 17.30 -0.76 1.89
CA ASP A 107 18.10 -1.73 1.12
C ASP A 107 19.27 -2.24 2.00
N GLY A 108 19.00 -3.22 2.87
CA GLY A 108 19.97 -3.77 3.83
C GLY A 108 19.38 -4.01 5.23
N ARG A 109 18.19 -3.46 5.51
CA ARG A 109 17.49 -3.66 6.80
C ARG A 109 16.90 -5.07 6.96
N GLY A 110 16.92 -5.88 5.90
CA GLY A 110 16.37 -7.23 5.91
C GLY A 110 14.85 -7.24 6.05
N LEU A 111 14.14 -6.29 5.41
CA LEU A 111 12.67 -6.34 5.32
C LEU A 111 12.25 -7.67 4.69
N LYS A 112 11.15 -8.23 5.16
CA LYS A 112 10.62 -9.54 4.70
C LYS A 112 9.15 -9.44 4.34
N GLY A 113 8.70 -10.44 3.60
CA GLY A 113 7.30 -10.60 3.20
C GLY A 113 6.80 -9.36 2.47
N TRP A 114 5.63 -8.88 2.88
CA TRP A 114 4.95 -7.81 2.16
C TRP A 114 5.69 -6.47 2.16
N GLN A 115 6.48 -6.17 3.19
CA GLN A 115 7.21 -4.90 3.27
C GLN A 115 8.34 -4.86 2.25
N ALA A 116 9.01 -6.00 2.02
CA ALA A 116 10.05 -6.13 1.00
C ALA A 116 9.46 -5.99 -0.41
N ALA A 117 8.37 -6.70 -0.68
CA ALA A 117 7.66 -6.61 -1.95
C ALA A 117 7.20 -5.16 -2.22
N GLU A 118 6.54 -4.53 -1.25
CA GLU A 118 6.08 -3.16 -1.42
C GLU A 118 7.24 -2.16 -1.59
N LEU A 119 8.36 -2.32 -0.85
CA LEU A 119 9.54 -1.47 -1.03
C LEU A 119 10.08 -1.55 -2.46
N GLN A 120 10.21 -2.76 -3.01
CA GLN A 120 10.70 -2.96 -4.38
C GLN A 120 9.74 -2.38 -5.41
N TYR A 121 8.43 -2.55 -5.24
CA TYR A 121 7.43 -1.91 -6.08
C TYR A 121 7.53 -0.37 -6.00
N LEU A 122 7.64 0.19 -4.80
CA LEU A 122 7.79 1.64 -4.60
C LEU A 122 9.08 2.17 -5.23
N LYS A 123 10.17 1.40 -5.22
CA LYS A 123 11.42 1.75 -5.91
C LYS A 123 11.21 1.88 -7.42
N GLY A 124 10.55 0.91 -8.05
CA GLY A 124 10.20 0.99 -9.46
C GLY A 124 9.30 2.19 -9.76
N LYS A 125 8.30 2.43 -8.89
CA LYS A 125 7.39 3.59 -9.02
C LYS A 125 8.13 4.92 -8.93
N VAL A 126 9.07 5.08 -7.99
CA VAL A 126 9.88 6.30 -7.83
C VAL A 126 10.71 6.56 -9.08
N HIS A 127 11.43 5.55 -9.58
CA HIS A 127 12.20 5.70 -10.81
C HIS A 127 11.31 6.12 -11.99
N LEU A 128 10.11 5.54 -12.11
CA LEU A 128 9.19 5.88 -13.17
C LEU A 128 8.76 7.35 -13.10
N VAL A 129 8.27 7.81 -11.94
CA VAL A 129 7.80 9.20 -11.79
C VAL A 129 8.93 10.23 -11.80
N ALA A 130 10.16 9.80 -11.52
CA ALA A 130 11.37 10.63 -11.68
C ALA A 130 11.87 10.71 -13.13
N GLY A 131 11.18 10.08 -14.09
CA GLY A 131 11.58 10.06 -15.51
C GLY A 131 12.73 9.08 -15.82
N GLU A 132 13.11 8.22 -14.88
CA GLU A 132 14.17 7.24 -15.03
C GLU A 132 13.62 5.90 -15.57
N ALA A 133 12.94 5.96 -16.72
CA ALA A 133 12.15 4.85 -17.26
C ALA A 133 12.93 3.54 -17.44
N ALA A 134 14.21 3.60 -17.87
CA ALA A 134 15.05 2.41 -18.00
C ALA A 134 15.33 1.72 -16.64
N LYS A 135 15.57 2.51 -15.59
CA LYS A 135 15.74 1.97 -14.22
C LYS A 135 14.43 1.40 -13.71
N ALA A 136 13.30 2.08 -13.97
CA ALA A 136 11.98 1.62 -13.59
C ALA A 136 11.63 0.25 -14.20
N ASP A 137 11.83 0.06 -15.51
CA ASP A 137 11.60 -1.23 -16.16
C ASP A 137 12.47 -2.35 -15.54
N GLY A 138 13.75 -2.06 -15.28
CA GLY A 138 14.64 -3.01 -14.61
C GLY A 138 14.10 -3.47 -13.25
N VAL A 139 13.74 -2.52 -12.38
CA VAL A 139 13.22 -2.82 -11.04
C VAL A 139 11.87 -3.55 -11.10
N PHE A 140 10.96 -3.14 -11.98
CA PHE A 140 9.68 -3.83 -12.14
C PHE A 140 9.84 -5.23 -12.76
N LYS A 141 10.80 -5.43 -13.68
CA LYS A 141 11.11 -6.75 -14.24
C LYS A 141 11.54 -7.71 -13.14
N GLU A 142 12.44 -7.28 -12.26
CA GLU A 142 12.88 -8.06 -11.10
C GLU A 142 11.71 -8.36 -10.15
N PHE A 143 10.87 -7.35 -9.87
CA PHE A 143 9.68 -7.52 -9.04
C PHE A 143 8.74 -8.60 -9.61
N VAL A 144 8.43 -8.54 -10.90
CA VAL A 144 7.54 -9.50 -11.57
C VAL A 144 8.11 -10.91 -11.50
N ALA A 145 9.41 -11.07 -11.73
CA ALA A 145 10.07 -12.39 -11.65
C ALA A 145 10.00 -12.97 -10.23
N ALA A 146 10.24 -12.16 -9.20
CA ALA A 146 10.24 -12.61 -7.81
C ALA A 146 8.84 -12.91 -7.23
N ASN A 147 7.79 -12.30 -7.77
CA ASN A 147 6.46 -12.30 -7.14
C ASN A 147 5.35 -12.99 -7.96
N LYS A 148 5.69 -13.62 -9.09
CA LYS A 148 4.71 -14.32 -9.94
C LYS A 148 4.02 -15.46 -9.20
N GLU A 149 4.79 -16.33 -8.56
CA GLU A 149 4.29 -17.53 -7.89
C GLU A 149 3.55 -17.19 -6.58
N THR A 150 4.00 -16.15 -5.88
CA THR A 150 3.36 -15.70 -4.63
C THR A 150 2.06 -14.94 -4.87
N LYS A 151 1.79 -14.55 -6.13
CA LYS A 151 0.66 -13.73 -6.55
C LYS A 151 0.57 -12.41 -5.79
N ASP A 152 1.71 -11.76 -5.51
CA ASP A 152 1.72 -10.52 -4.72
C ASP A 152 0.75 -9.47 -5.30
N TYR A 153 0.10 -8.72 -4.42
CA TYR A 153 -0.85 -7.67 -4.78
C TYR A 153 -0.30 -6.65 -5.79
N TRP A 154 0.99 -6.32 -5.71
CA TRP A 154 1.61 -5.34 -6.60
C TRP A 154 1.99 -5.91 -7.98
N LEU A 155 1.81 -7.21 -8.23
CA LEU A 155 2.20 -7.85 -9.49
C LEU A 155 1.59 -7.20 -10.75
N PRO A 156 0.26 -7.04 -10.87
CA PRO A 156 -0.30 -6.33 -12.02
C PRO A 156 0.09 -4.85 -12.07
N HIS A 157 0.32 -4.21 -10.92
CA HIS A 157 0.80 -2.83 -10.87
C HIS A 157 2.21 -2.70 -11.44
N ALA A 158 3.11 -3.63 -11.15
CA ALA A 158 4.45 -3.67 -11.70
C ALA A 158 4.44 -3.95 -13.21
N ILE A 159 3.60 -4.87 -13.69
CA ILE A 159 3.43 -5.12 -15.14
C ILE A 159 2.96 -3.85 -15.86
N TYR A 160 1.97 -3.16 -15.29
CA TYR A 160 1.51 -1.87 -15.80
C TYR A 160 2.63 -0.82 -15.80
N GLY A 161 3.42 -0.74 -14.72
CA GLY A 161 4.59 0.13 -14.62
C GLY A 161 5.65 -0.14 -15.69
N ARG A 162 5.87 -1.40 -16.09
CA ARG A 162 6.74 -1.74 -17.24
C ARG A 162 6.19 -1.22 -18.55
N GLY A 163 4.88 -1.35 -18.76
CA GLY A 163 4.20 -0.78 -19.92
C GLY A 163 4.40 0.74 -20.01
N GLN A 164 4.20 1.44 -18.89
CA GLN A 164 4.45 2.89 -18.79
C GLN A 164 5.90 3.26 -19.06
N ALA A 165 6.86 2.54 -18.46
CA ALA A 165 8.28 2.76 -18.72
C ALA A 165 8.63 2.60 -20.21
N MET A 166 8.03 1.62 -20.91
CA MET A 166 8.24 1.48 -22.35
C MET A 166 7.62 2.63 -23.16
N LEU A 167 6.49 3.20 -22.74
CA LEU A 167 5.93 4.40 -23.36
C LEU A 167 6.90 5.59 -23.20
N ASP A 168 7.43 5.80 -21.99
CA ASP A 168 8.38 6.89 -21.71
C ASP A 168 9.70 6.73 -22.48
N LEU A 169 10.08 5.49 -22.81
CA LEU A 169 11.24 5.18 -23.65
C LEU A 169 10.97 5.28 -25.15
N GLY A 170 9.76 5.66 -25.60
CA GLY A 170 9.43 5.70 -27.03
C GLY A 170 9.15 4.33 -27.65
N ARG A 171 9.07 3.25 -26.85
CA ARG A 171 9.02 1.85 -27.30
C ARG A 171 7.59 1.34 -27.37
N GLY A 172 6.79 1.91 -28.27
CA GLY A 172 5.36 1.63 -28.39
C GLY A 172 4.99 0.15 -28.57
N ASN A 173 5.76 -0.62 -29.33
CA ASN A 173 5.52 -2.07 -29.52
C ASN A 173 5.80 -2.86 -28.24
N SER A 174 6.89 -2.57 -27.53
CA SER A 174 7.21 -3.22 -26.25
C SER A 174 6.19 -2.86 -25.16
N ALA A 175 5.70 -1.62 -25.16
CA ALA A 175 4.63 -1.20 -24.25
C ALA A 175 3.37 -2.05 -24.43
N GLN A 176 2.93 -2.27 -25.67
CA GLN A 176 1.76 -3.12 -25.98
C GLN A 176 1.92 -4.52 -25.39
N THR A 177 3.07 -5.18 -25.57
CA THR A 177 3.32 -6.52 -25.02
C THR A 177 3.17 -6.56 -23.50
N HIS A 178 3.65 -5.54 -22.79
CA HIS A 178 3.49 -5.50 -21.33
C HIS A 178 2.04 -5.29 -20.91
N PHE A 179 1.31 -4.40 -21.60
CA PHE A 179 -0.09 -4.15 -21.28
C PHE A 179 -0.99 -5.36 -21.56
N GLN A 180 -0.75 -6.10 -22.65
CA GLN A 180 -1.45 -7.37 -22.93
C GLN A 180 -1.30 -8.38 -21.79
N GLY A 181 -0.15 -8.36 -21.10
CA GLY A 181 0.11 -9.19 -19.93
C GLY A 181 -0.83 -8.94 -18.75
N LEU A 182 -1.64 -7.88 -18.75
CA LEU A 182 -2.59 -7.54 -17.69
C LEU A 182 -3.96 -8.23 -17.83
N ALA A 183 -4.27 -8.81 -18.99
CA ALA A 183 -5.57 -9.45 -19.24
C ALA A 183 -5.98 -10.52 -18.19
N PRO A 184 -5.07 -11.35 -17.64
CA PRO A 184 -5.42 -12.37 -16.65
C PRO A 184 -5.82 -11.84 -15.27
N TYR A 185 -5.61 -10.54 -14.98
CA TYR A 185 -5.72 -10.00 -13.62
C TYR A 185 -7.11 -9.42 -13.29
N GLY A 186 -8.05 -9.49 -14.22
CA GLY A 186 -9.46 -9.12 -14.02
C GLY A 186 -9.92 -7.90 -14.83
N PRO A 187 -11.23 -7.59 -14.80
CA PRO A 187 -11.85 -6.58 -15.66
C PRO A 187 -11.21 -5.19 -15.56
N THR A 188 -10.87 -4.74 -14.35
CA THR A 188 -10.22 -3.43 -14.15
C THR A 188 -8.87 -3.38 -14.87
N TRP A 189 -8.11 -4.47 -14.85
CA TRP A 189 -6.82 -4.58 -15.50
C TRP A 189 -6.94 -4.73 -17.02
N VAL A 190 -7.98 -5.40 -17.52
CA VAL A 190 -8.31 -5.44 -18.96
C VAL A 190 -8.54 -4.04 -19.51
N LEU A 191 -9.27 -3.18 -18.78
CA LEU A 191 -9.49 -1.80 -19.23
C LEU A 191 -8.17 -1.00 -19.28
N ARG A 192 -7.32 -1.16 -18.26
CA ARG A 192 -5.97 -0.55 -18.23
C ARG A 192 -5.06 -1.08 -19.33
N ALA A 193 -5.15 -2.38 -19.64
CA ALA A 193 -4.44 -3.03 -20.73
C ALA A 193 -4.80 -2.38 -22.07
N LYS A 194 -6.09 -2.30 -22.39
CA LYS A 194 -6.59 -1.70 -23.63
C LYS A 194 -6.17 -0.24 -23.78
N LEU A 195 -6.23 0.53 -22.68
CA LEU A 195 -5.78 1.92 -22.69
C LEU A 195 -4.27 2.03 -22.99
N GLY A 196 -3.45 1.22 -22.31
CA GLY A 196 -2.02 1.20 -22.53
C GLY A 196 -1.62 0.70 -23.93
N GLU A 197 -2.32 -0.30 -24.45
CA GLU A 197 -2.16 -0.78 -25.83
C GLU A 197 -2.47 0.34 -26.84
N ALA A 198 -3.57 1.08 -26.64
CA ALA A 198 -3.93 2.21 -27.50
C ALA A 198 -2.83 3.29 -27.51
N GLN A 199 -2.24 3.59 -26.35
CA GLN A 199 -1.11 4.50 -26.20
C GLN A 199 0.15 3.96 -26.90
N GLY A 200 0.45 2.67 -26.76
CA GLY A 200 1.59 2.04 -27.42
C GLY A 200 1.46 2.02 -28.94
N LEU A 201 0.25 1.76 -29.45
CA LEU A 201 -0.09 1.85 -30.88
C LEU A 201 0.07 3.28 -31.40
N PHE A 202 -0.39 4.27 -30.63
CA PHE A 202 -0.24 5.69 -30.98
C PHE A 202 1.24 6.06 -31.13
N LEU A 203 2.06 5.68 -30.16
CA LEU A 203 3.50 5.92 -30.14
C LEU A 203 4.21 5.20 -31.31
N ALA A 204 3.72 4.02 -31.69
CA ALA A 204 4.16 3.26 -32.87
C ALA A 204 3.62 3.82 -34.20
N LYS A 205 2.92 4.97 -34.19
CA LYS A 205 2.29 5.61 -35.36
C LYS A 205 1.21 4.78 -36.05
N LYS A 206 0.65 3.78 -35.36
CA LYS A 206 -0.47 2.95 -35.83
C LYS A 206 -1.80 3.59 -35.46
N TYR A 207 -2.06 4.78 -36.02
CA TYR A 207 -3.15 5.65 -35.55
C TYR A 207 -4.55 5.05 -35.73
N VAL A 208 -4.79 4.28 -36.79
CA VAL A 208 -6.08 3.63 -37.03
C VAL A 208 -6.37 2.56 -35.97
N GLU A 209 -5.39 1.67 -35.71
CA GLU A 209 -5.48 0.64 -34.67
C GLU A 209 -5.60 1.27 -33.28
N SER A 210 -4.81 2.31 -33.01
CA SER A 210 -4.86 3.08 -31.76
C SER A 210 -6.24 3.68 -31.51
N ARG A 211 -6.82 4.34 -32.53
CA ARG A 211 -8.17 4.91 -32.45
C ARG A 211 -9.22 3.84 -32.18
N ALA A 212 -9.14 2.69 -32.84
CA ALA A 212 -10.06 1.57 -32.59
C ALA A 212 -9.98 1.12 -31.12
N LYS A 213 -8.78 0.98 -30.56
CA LYS A 213 -8.60 0.62 -29.14
C LYS A 213 -9.09 1.70 -28.17
N PHE A 214 -8.86 2.98 -28.45
CA PHE A 214 -9.44 4.06 -27.65
C PHE A 214 -10.98 4.04 -27.67
N ASN A 215 -11.58 3.76 -28.83
CA ASN A 215 -13.04 3.65 -28.95
C ASN A 215 -13.58 2.45 -28.15
N GLU A 216 -12.90 1.30 -28.15
CA GLU A 216 -13.27 0.17 -27.30
C GLU A 216 -13.30 0.57 -25.82
N VAL A 217 -12.28 1.29 -25.34
CA VAL A 217 -12.20 1.78 -23.95
C VAL A 217 -13.34 2.75 -23.64
N ALA A 218 -13.62 3.70 -24.53
CA ALA A 218 -14.68 4.69 -24.35
C ALA A 218 -16.07 4.06 -24.29
N ASN A 219 -16.32 3.03 -25.10
CA ASN A 219 -17.60 2.33 -25.15
C ASN A 219 -17.78 1.34 -23.98
N ASN A 220 -16.69 0.86 -23.37
CA ASN A 220 -16.76 -0.03 -22.20
C ASN A 220 -17.33 0.65 -20.94
N ARG A 221 -17.42 1.99 -20.92
CA ARG A 221 -18.03 2.76 -19.82
C ARG A 221 -19.57 2.84 -19.92
N LYS A 222 -20.15 2.40 -21.05
CA LYS A 222 -21.59 2.47 -21.32
C LYS A 222 -22.35 1.15 -21.09
N ALA A 223 -21.64 0.08 -20.72
CA ALA A 223 -22.20 -1.23 -20.38
C ALA A 223 -22.14 -1.44 -18.86
#